data_AF-A0A8T6SB09-F1
#
_entry.id   AF-A0A8T6SB09-F1
#
_cell.length_a   1.000
_cell.length_b   1.000
_cell.length_c   1.000
_cell.angle_alpha   90.00
_cell.angle_beta   90.00
_cell.angle_gamma   90.00
#
_symmetry.space_group_name_H-M   'P 1'
#
loop_
_entity.id
_entity.type
_entity.pdbx_description
1 polymer ?
#
loop_
_entity_poly.entity_id
_entity_poly.type
_entity_poly.pdbx_seq_one_letter_code
_entity_poly.pdbx_strand_id
1 'polypeptide(L)'
;FEEKARTIFEAAINTKVAEIQEELKAQYEATLEEEVSTIKEELTDRVDAYLEYVAEEWMTENQLSVEQGLKAEMTESFLVGMRSLFEDHYVNIPEEKYDVTAAMVEKLDEMEDKLNEQIKSNIALKQRLAESVADVIFSEVCEGLALSQKEKLASLAENVEFDSEDTYREKLVTLRESYFPANAGTQRDQSENISESSDAEATASVSPLMEGYLQTLTRVSQK
;
A
#
# COMPACT_ATOMS: atom_id res chain seq x y z
N PHE A 1 -43.92 -75.93 43.70
CA PHE A 1 -42.68 -75.58 44.42
C PHE A 1 -41.73 -74.83 43.48
N GLU A 2 -41.46 -75.40 42.31
CA GLU A 2 -40.65 -74.80 41.24
C GLU A 2 -41.13 -73.40 40.80
N GLU A 3 -42.43 -73.21 40.58
CA GLU A 3 -42.98 -71.92 40.16
C GLU A 3 -42.75 -70.81 41.21
N LYS A 4 -42.95 -71.12 42.50
CA LYS A 4 -42.66 -70.21 43.62
C LYS A 4 -41.16 -69.91 43.75
N ALA A 5 -40.31 -70.92 43.57
CA ALA A 5 -38.85 -70.73 43.60
C ALA A 5 -38.37 -69.85 42.44
N ARG A 6 -38.95 -70.02 41.24
CA ARG A 6 -38.70 -69.17 40.08
C ARG A 6 -39.09 -67.72 40.34
N THR A 7 -40.27 -67.46 40.91
CA THR A 7 -40.71 -66.09 41.21
C THR A 7 -39.79 -65.41 42.24
N ILE A 8 -39.36 -66.14 43.26
CA ILE A 8 -38.42 -65.61 44.27
C ILE A 8 -37.06 -65.31 43.66
N PHE A 9 -36.56 -66.19 42.79
CA PHE A 9 -35.27 -66.01 42.13
C PHE A 9 -35.29 -64.87 41.11
N GLU A 10 -36.37 -64.75 40.35
CA GLU A 10 -36.59 -63.66 39.39
C GLU A 10 -36.72 -62.31 40.12
N ALA A 11 -37.45 -62.27 41.25
CA ALA A 11 -37.50 -61.09 42.09
C ALA A 11 -36.12 -60.71 42.64
N ALA A 12 -35.34 -61.68 43.15
CA ALA A 12 -33.99 -61.44 43.66
C ALA A 12 -33.02 -60.95 42.57
N ILE A 13 -33.10 -61.50 41.35
CA ILE A 13 -32.32 -61.02 40.21
C ILE A 13 -32.72 -59.58 39.87
N ASN A 14 -34.01 -59.28 39.76
CA ASN A 14 -34.49 -57.94 39.43
C ASN A 14 -34.05 -56.91 40.49
N THR A 15 -34.08 -57.28 41.78
CA THR A 15 -33.53 -56.45 42.85
C THR A 15 -32.03 -56.22 42.66
N LYS A 16 -31.25 -57.27 42.37
CA LYS A 16 -29.80 -57.12 42.13
C LYS A 16 -29.47 -56.31 40.89
N VAL A 17 -30.24 -56.45 39.82
CA VAL A 17 -30.10 -55.64 38.60
C VAL A 17 -30.40 -54.17 38.90
N ALA A 18 -31.45 -53.88 39.68
CA ALA A 18 -31.78 -52.53 40.10
C ALA A 18 -30.68 -51.91 40.96
N GLU A 19 -30.14 -52.65 41.94
CA GLU A 19 -29.00 -52.20 42.76
C GLU A 19 -27.77 -51.88 41.92
N ILE A 20 -27.37 -52.77 41.00
CA ILE A 20 -26.21 -52.54 40.12
C ILE A 20 -26.46 -51.35 39.18
N GLN A 21 -27.70 -51.18 38.70
CA GLN A 21 -28.05 -50.05 37.86
C GLN A 21 -27.97 -48.73 38.61
N GLU A 22 -28.40 -48.70 39.87
CA GLU A 22 -28.31 -47.53 40.74
C GLU A 22 -26.85 -47.21 41.07
N GLU A 23 -26.05 -48.21 41.41
CA GLU A 23 -24.61 -48.05 41.66
C GLU A 23 -23.88 -47.53 40.42
N LEU A 24 -24.17 -48.09 39.24
CA LEU A 24 -23.56 -47.65 37.99
C LEU A 24 -23.95 -46.21 37.64
N LYS A 25 -25.21 -45.82 37.85
CA LYS A 25 -25.66 -44.44 37.66
C LYS A 25 -24.95 -43.48 38.62
N ALA A 26 -24.85 -43.84 39.90
CA ALA A 26 -24.15 -43.02 40.88
C ALA A 26 -22.66 -42.84 40.53
N GLN A 27 -21.99 -43.91 40.06
CA GLN A 27 -20.62 -43.82 39.58
C GLN A 27 -20.50 -42.92 38.34
N TYR A 28 -21.40 -43.08 37.36
CA TYR A 28 -21.41 -42.22 36.17
C TYR A 28 -21.66 -40.75 36.53
N GLU A 29 -22.62 -40.43 37.40
CA GLU A 29 -22.88 -39.07 37.85
C GLU A 29 -21.66 -38.48 38.56
N ALA A 30 -21.01 -39.24 39.45
CA ALA A 30 -19.79 -38.79 40.12
C ALA A 30 -18.64 -38.52 39.14
N THR A 31 -18.37 -39.44 38.20
CA THR A 31 -17.33 -39.24 37.19
C THR A 31 -17.65 -38.07 36.25
N LEU A 32 -18.91 -37.89 35.89
CA LEU A 32 -19.33 -36.78 35.04
C LEU A 32 -19.13 -35.44 35.74
N GLU A 33 -19.47 -35.36 37.03
CA GLU A 33 -19.27 -34.14 37.82
C GLU A 33 -17.78 -33.81 38.00
N GLU A 34 -16.94 -34.81 38.23
CA GLU A 34 -15.48 -34.66 38.30
C GLU A 34 -14.89 -34.17 36.97
N GLU A 35 -15.25 -34.79 35.84
CA GLU A 35 -14.79 -34.39 34.51
C GLU A 35 -15.28 -32.98 34.14
N VAL A 36 -16.53 -32.64 34.45
CA VAL A 36 -17.07 -31.29 34.23
C VAL A 36 -16.33 -30.27 35.08
N SER A 37 -16.02 -30.57 36.34
CA SER A 37 -15.23 -29.69 37.20
C SER A 37 -13.83 -29.47 36.63
N THR A 38 -13.17 -30.55 36.21
CA THR A 38 -11.81 -30.50 35.64
C THR A 38 -11.78 -29.67 34.35
N ILE A 39 -12.72 -29.90 33.43
CA ILE A 39 -12.84 -29.12 32.19
C ILE A 39 -13.11 -27.65 32.49
N LYS A 40 -13.95 -27.36 33.49
CA LYS A 40 -14.26 -26.00 33.89
C LYS A 40 -13.03 -25.28 34.42
N GLU A 41 -12.25 -25.92 35.30
CA GLU A 41 -11.00 -25.37 35.82
C GLU A 41 -9.99 -25.12 34.69
N GLU A 42 -9.77 -26.11 33.81
CA GLU A 42 -8.86 -25.95 32.67
C GLU A 42 -9.31 -24.80 31.75
N LEU A 43 -10.61 -24.67 31.48
CA LEU A 43 -11.14 -23.60 30.64
C LEU A 43 -10.96 -22.24 31.31
N THR A 44 -11.21 -22.13 32.63
CA THR A 44 -11.00 -20.90 33.39
C THR A 44 -9.53 -20.49 33.31
N ASP A 45 -8.59 -21.40 33.58
CA ASP A 45 -7.16 -21.09 33.52
C ASP A 45 -6.72 -20.64 32.12
N ARG A 46 -7.25 -21.28 31.06
CA ARG A 46 -6.93 -20.90 29.67
C ARG A 46 -7.52 -19.55 29.28
N VAL A 47 -8.72 -19.24 29.75
CA VAL A 47 -9.36 -17.93 29.51
C VAL A 47 -8.61 -16.84 30.26
N ASP A 48 -8.24 -17.08 31.52
CA ASP A 48 -7.48 -16.14 32.33
C ASP A 48 -6.10 -15.88 31.70
N ALA A 49 -5.39 -16.92 31.28
CA ALA A 49 -4.13 -16.77 30.57
C ALA A 49 -4.25 -15.98 29.25
N TYR A 50 -5.34 -16.18 28.50
CA TYR A 50 -5.60 -15.42 27.28
C TYR A 50 -5.93 -13.95 27.58
N LEU A 51 -6.73 -13.69 28.61
CA LEU A 51 -7.07 -12.33 29.03
C LEU A 51 -5.86 -11.58 29.55
N GLU A 52 -5.00 -12.22 30.34
CA GLU A 52 -3.73 -11.67 30.80
C GLU A 52 -2.85 -11.26 29.62
N TYR A 53 -2.68 -12.17 28.65
CA TYR A 53 -1.90 -11.90 27.44
C TYR A 53 -2.46 -10.73 26.62
N VAL A 54 -3.78 -10.71 26.37
CA VAL A 54 -4.42 -9.62 25.63
C VAL A 54 -4.33 -8.30 26.39
N ALA A 55 -4.47 -8.32 27.72
CA ALA A 55 -4.32 -7.12 28.54
C ALA A 55 -2.89 -6.59 28.53
N GLU A 56 -1.89 -7.47 28.58
CA GLU A 56 -0.47 -7.11 28.51
C GLU A 56 -0.11 -6.54 27.13
N GLU A 57 -0.56 -7.18 26.05
CA GLU A 57 -0.37 -6.71 24.68
C GLU A 57 -1.05 -5.35 24.48
N TRP A 58 -2.31 -5.20 24.93
CA TRP A 58 -3.02 -3.92 24.88
C TRP A 58 -2.31 -2.83 25.67
N MET A 59 -1.83 -3.11 26.89
CA MET A 59 -1.07 -2.15 27.68
C MET A 59 0.23 -1.76 27.02
N THR A 60 0.92 -2.71 26.38
CA THR A 60 2.19 -2.46 25.69
C THR A 60 1.96 -1.59 24.45
N GLU A 61 0.97 -1.91 23.62
CA GLU A 61 0.62 -1.12 22.44
C GLU A 61 0.13 0.29 22.79
N ASN A 62 -0.66 0.41 23.86
CA ASN A 62 -1.27 1.67 24.28
C ASN A 62 -0.44 2.42 25.32
N GLN A 63 0.77 1.96 25.66
CA GLN A 63 1.60 2.52 26.72
C GLN A 63 1.79 4.03 26.55
N LEU A 64 2.10 4.50 25.33
CA LEU A 64 2.30 5.93 25.07
C LEU A 64 1.03 6.75 25.32
N SER A 65 -0.12 6.25 24.88
CA SER A 65 -1.42 6.90 25.08
C SER A 65 -1.81 6.92 26.56
N VAL A 66 -1.57 5.83 27.28
CA VAL A 66 -1.80 5.74 28.73
C VAL A 66 -0.88 6.70 29.48
N GLU A 67 0.41 6.73 29.18
CA GLU A 67 1.36 7.67 29.80
C GLU A 67 1.00 9.13 29.51
N GLN A 68 0.58 9.45 28.28
CA GLN A 68 0.13 10.78 27.91
C GLN A 68 -1.17 11.15 28.64
N GLY A 69 -2.14 10.23 28.72
CA GLY A 69 -3.37 10.41 29.48
C GLY A 69 -3.11 10.65 30.96
N LEU A 70 -2.22 9.86 31.57
CA LEU A 70 -1.88 9.97 32.98
C LEU A 70 -1.08 11.25 33.27
N LYS A 71 -0.19 11.67 32.35
CA LYS A 71 0.45 12.99 32.43
C LYS A 71 -0.55 14.12 32.29
N ALA A 72 -1.49 14.03 31.34
CA ALA A 72 -2.53 15.03 31.15
C ALA A 72 -3.41 15.16 32.40
N GLU A 73 -3.87 14.04 32.96
CA GLU A 73 -4.65 14.01 34.20
C GLU A 73 -3.87 14.58 35.38
N MET A 74 -2.58 14.22 35.54
CA MET A 74 -1.73 14.78 36.58
C MET A 74 -1.53 16.29 36.42
N THR A 75 -1.33 16.76 35.18
CA THR A 75 -1.21 18.20 34.90
C THR A 75 -2.53 18.94 35.11
N GLU A 76 -3.66 18.31 34.82
CA GLU A 76 -4.99 18.87 35.04
C GLU A 76 -5.31 18.94 36.54
N SER A 77 -5.05 17.88 37.29
CA SER A 77 -5.16 17.86 38.76
C SER A 77 -4.27 18.93 39.40
N PHE A 78 -3.03 19.08 38.91
CA PHE A 78 -2.12 20.13 39.35
C PHE A 78 -2.67 21.53 39.00
N LEU A 79 -3.16 21.75 37.78
CA LEU A 79 -3.77 23.01 37.35
C LEU A 79 -5.01 23.36 38.16
N VAL A 80 -5.85 22.39 38.49
CA VAL A 80 -7.04 22.56 39.34
C VAL A 80 -6.64 22.89 40.77
N GLY A 81 -5.66 22.19 41.34
CA GLY A 81 -5.12 22.50 42.67
C GLY A 81 -4.48 23.89 42.72
N MET A 82 -3.74 24.26 41.67
CA MET A 82 -3.15 25.58 41.53
C MET A 82 -4.22 26.66 41.34
N ARG A 83 -5.29 26.39 40.60
CA ARG A 83 -6.45 27.29 40.48
C ARG A 83 -7.13 27.50 41.82
N SER A 84 -7.39 26.43 42.58
CA SER A 84 -7.96 26.53 43.93
C SER A 84 -7.05 27.36 44.84
N LEU A 85 -5.73 27.12 44.79
CA LEU A 85 -4.76 27.92 45.54
C LEU A 85 -4.77 29.39 45.11
N PHE A 86 -4.87 29.69 43.80
CA PHE A 86 -4.96 31.05 43.28
C PHE A 86 -6.27 31.76 43.67
N GLU A 87 -7.39 31.02 43.71
CA GLU A 87 -8.68 31.51 44.21
C GLU A 87 -8.61 31.79 45.72
N ASP A 88 -7.99 30.90 46.49
CA ASP A 88 -7.85 31.04 47.95
C ASP A 88 -6.86 32.15 48.35
N HIS A 89 -5.82 32.39 47.55
CA HIS A 89 -4.76 33.37 47.86
C HIS A 89 -4.96 34.76 47.26
N TYR A 90 -6.10 35.06 46.63
CA TYR A 90 -6.51 36.39 46.13
C TYR A 90 -5.33 37.30 45.79
N VAL A 91 -4.50 36.87 44.84
CA VAL A 91 -3.64 37.84 44.16
C VAL A 91 -4.65 38.71 43.43
N ASN A 92 -4.84 39.94 43.91
CA ASN A 92 -5.29 41.06 43.10
C ASN A 92 -4.61 40.90 41.73
N ILE A 93 -5.33 40.35 40.76
CA ILE A 93 -4.87 40.35 39.38
C ILE A 93 -4.93 41.84 39.03
N PRO A 94 -3.79 42.52 38.88
CA PRO A 94 -3.81 43.88 38.37
C PRO A 94 -4.47 43.78 37.00
N GLU A 95 -5.44 44.65 36.72
CA GLU A 95 -6.18 44.71 35.45
C GLU A 95 -5.26 44.81 34.21
N GLU A 96 -3.96 45.03 34.38
CA GLU A 96 -2.93 45.02 33.33
C GLU A 96 -2.69 43.66 32.63
N LYS A 97 -3.12 42.52 33.17
CA LYS A 97 -2.82 41.20 32.55
C LYS A 97 -3.81 40.70 31.49
N TYR A 98 -4.89 41.45 31.20
CA TYR A 98 -5.76 41.17 30.05
C TYR A 98 -5.02 41.29 28.70
N ASP A 99 -3.91 42.03 28.67
CA ASP A 99 -3.08 42.21 27.47
C ASP A 99 -2.26 40.96 27.11
N VAL A 100 -1.93 40.12 28.10
CA VAL A 100 -1.08 38.94 27.87
C VAL A 100 -1.84 37.83 27.15
N THR A 101 -3.13 37.67 27.44
CA THR A 101 -4.00 36.71 26.74
C THR A 101 -4.31 37.16 25.32
N ALA A 102 -4.51 38.47 25.10
CA ALA A 102 -4.68 39.03 23.76
C ALA A 102 -3.40 38.87 22.93
N ALA A 103 -2.23 39.19 23.51
CA ALA A 103 -0.94 39.02 22.86
C ALA A 103 -0.61 37.54 22.58
N MET A 104 -1.05 36.60 23.42
CA MET A 104 -0.85 35.17 23.17
C MET A 104 -1.73 34.65 22.02
N VAL A 105 -2.97 35.14 21.90
CA VAL A 105 -3.86 34.82 20.78
C VAL A 105 -3.33 35.43 19.48
N GLU A 106 -2.93 36.71 19.49
CA GLU A 106 -2.34 37.38 18.33
C GLU A 106 -1.06 36.67 17.85
N LYS A 107 -0.22 36.22 18.78
CA LYS A 107 0.99 35.44 18.45
C LYS A 107 0.65 34.05 17.89
N LEU A 108 -0.46 33.44 18.32
CA LEU A 108 -0.90 32.15 17.81
C LEU A 108 -1.40 32.30 16.37
N ASP A 109 -2.19 33.33 16.09
CA ASP A 109 -2.65 33.67 14.73
C ASP A 109 -1.45 33.99 13.82
N GLU A 110 -0.46 34.77 14.30
CA GLU A 110 0.76 35.06 13.55
C GLU A 110 1.59 33.79 13.27
N MET A 111 1.63 32.85 14.22
CA MET A 111 2.32 31.56 14.04
C MET A 111 1.57 30.66 13.06
N GLU A 112 0.24 30.66 13.06
CA GLU A 112 -0.58 29.92 12.12
C GLU A 112 -0.41 30.46 10.69
N ASP A 113 -0.40 31.79 10.52
CA ASP A 113 -0.16 32.43 9.24
C ASP A 113 1.24 32.12 8.70
N LYS A 114 2.27 32.21 9.55
CA LYS A 114 3.65 31.83 9.17
C LYS A 114 3.74 30.36 8.81
N LEU A 115 3.06 29.47 9.54
CA LEU A 115 3.04 28.05 9.24
C LEU A 115 2.39 27.79 7.87
N ASN A 116 1.26 28.43 7.59
CA ASN A 116 0.58 28.35 6.29
C ASN A 116 1.45 28.88 5.15
N GLU A 117 2.20 29.97 5.36
CA GLU A 117 3.16 30.49 4.38
C GLU A 117 4.31 29.49 4.15
N GLN A 118 4.86 28.90 5.22
CA GLN A 118 5.90 27.88 5.12
C GLN A 118 5.40 26.64 4.37
N ILE A 119 4.18 26.17 4.63
CA ILE A 119 3.58 25.04 3.90
C ILE A 119 3.44 25.36 2.41
N LYS A 120 2.90 26.53 2.06
CA LYS A 120 2.79 26.97 0.65
C LYS A 120 4.16 27.05 -0.02
N SER A 121 5.16 27.60 0.66
CA SER A 121 6.52 27.67 0.14
C SER A 121 7.14 26.28 -0.04
N ASN A 122 6.88 25.34 0.87
CA ASN A 122 7.36 23.97 0.79
C ASN A 122 6.73 23.20 -0.38
N ILE A 123 5.41 23.35 -0.59
CA ILE A 123 4.71 22.78 -1.75
C ILE A 123 5.28 23.33 -3.05
N ALA A 124 5.47 24.65 -3.15
CA ALA A 124 6.04 25.28 -4.35
C ALA A 124 7.49 24.83 -4.61
N LEU A 125 8.31 24.69 -3.55
CA LEU A 125 9.68 24.18 -3.66
C LEU A 125 9.71 22.70 -4.09
N LYS A 126 8.84 21.87 -3.53
CA LYS A 126 8.72 20.46 -3.92
C LYS A 126 8.26 20.30 -5.36
N GLN A 127 7.32 21.12 -5.82
CA GLN A 127 6.88 21.13 -7.22
C GLN A 127 8.04 21.51 -8.16
N ARG A 128 8.76 22.59 -7.87
CA ARG A 128 9.93 22.99 -8.67
C ARG A 128 11.05 21.95 -8.67
N LEU A 129 11.25 21.27 -7.54
CA LEU A 129 12.21 20.18 -7.44
C LEU A 129 11.79 18.99 -8.32
N ALA A 130 10.51 18.62 -8.28
CA ALA A 130 9.94 17.56 -9.13
C ALA A 130 10.09 17.89 -10.62
N GLU A 131 9.75 19.12 -11.04
CA GLU A 131 9.94 19.60 -12.42
C GLU A 131 11.41 19.53 -12.84
N SER A 132 12.32 20.04 -12.00
CA SER A 132 13.76 20.03 -12.29
C SER A 132 14.33 18.61 -12.39
N VAL A 133 13.88 17.67 -11.54
CA VAL A 133 14.33 16.27 -11.58
C VAL A 133 13.74 15.57 -12.80
N ALA A 134 12.47 15.80 -13.12
CA ALA A 134 11.83 15.27 -14.32
C ALA A 134 12.56 15.72 -15.60
N ASP A 135 12.94 16.99 -15.70
CA ASP A 135 13.70 17.53 -16.84
C ASP A 135 15.08 16.85 -16.99
N VAL A 136 15.78 16.61 -15.88
CA VAL A 136 17.08 15.92 -15.88
C VAL A 136 16.92 14.48 -16.38
N ILE A 137 15.99 13.72 -15.80
CA ILE A 137 15.71 12.33 -16.20
C ILE A 137 15.25 12.27 -17.66
N PHE A 138 14.39 13.19 -18.09
CA PHE A 138 13.94 13.28 -19.47
C PHE A 138 15.11 13.52 -20.43
N SER A 139 16.04 14.42 -20.06
CA SER A 139 17.25 14.67 -20.86
C SER A 139 18.14 13.44 -20.97
N GLU A 140 18.32 12.70 -19.88
CA GLU A 140 19.10 11.44 -19.86
C GLU A 140 18.45 10.35 -20.73
N VAL A 141 17.12 10.16 -20.62
CA VAL A 141 16.40 9.14 -21.42
C VAL A 141 16.38 9.50 -22.91
N CYS A 142 16.34 10.80 -23.23
CA CYS A 142 16.39 11.31 -24.60
C CYS A 142 17.81 11.34 -25.21
N GLU A 143 18.84 11.00 -24.44
CA GLU A 143 20.21 10.95 -24.95
C GLU A 143 20.34 9.88 -26.05
N GLY A 144 20.80 10.31 -27.23
CA GLY A 144 20.92 9.46 -28.42
C GLY A 144 19.68 9.41 -29.34
N LEU A 145 18.59 10.13 -29.04
CA LEU A 145 17.45 10.30 -29.94
C LEU A 145 17.65 11.49 -30.88
N ALA A 146 17.08 11.42 -32.09
CA ALA A 146 17.02 12.57 -33.00
C ALA A 146 16.07 13.65 -32.44
N LEU A 147 16.28 14.91 -32.83
CA LEU A 147 15.50 16.06 -32.31
C LEU A 147 13.97 15.86 -32.48
N SER A 148 13.55 15.30 -33.60
CA SER A 148 12.14 14.98 -33.89
C SER A 148 11.58 13.81 -33.08
N GLN A 149 12.43 12.88 -32.62
CA GLN A 149 12.05 11.79 -31.72
C GLN A 149 11.95 12.29 -30.28
N LYS A 150 12.84 13.22 -29.89
CA LYS A 150 12.80 13.91 -28.59
C LYS A 150 11.51 14.72 -28.42
N GLU A 151 11.08 15.46 -29.43
CA GLU A 151 9.81 16.21 -29.40
C GLU A 151 8.58 15.28 -29.27
N LYS A 152 8.60 14.12 -29.95
CA LYS A 152 7.55 13.10 -29.82
C LYS A 152 7.55 12.42 -28.44
N LEU A 153 8.72 12.23 -27.84
CA LEU A 153 8.83 11.68 -26.48
C LEU A 153 8.38 12.72 -25.45
N ALA A 154 8.66 14.01 -25.67
CA ALA A 154 8.22 15.11 -24.81
C ALA A 154 6.69 15.19 -24.71
N SER A 155 5.98 15.11 -25.85
CA SER A 155 4.51 15.16 -25.86
C SER A 155 3.87 13.93 -25.21
N LEU A 156 4.53 12.78 -25.26
CA LEU A 156 4.10 11.57 -24.57
C LEU A 156 4.39 11.64 -23.06
N ALA A 157 5.52 12.23 -22.67
CA ALA A 157 5.96 12.40 -21.29
C ALA A 157 5.12 13.44 -20.51
N GLU A 158 4.52 14.42 -21.18
CA GLU A 158 3.63 15.42 -20.57
C GLU A 158 2.40 14.79 -19.87
N ASN A 159 1.98 13.61 -20.30
CA ASN A 159 0.87 12.87 -19.69
C ASN A 159 1.31 11.93 -18.55
N VAL A 160 2.60 11.92 -18.19
CA VAL A 160 3.16 11.04 -17.16
C VAL A 160 3.34 11.82 -15.86
N GLU A 161 2.57 11.45 -14.85
CA GLU A 161 2.69 12.03 -13.50
C GLU A 161 4.02 11.65 -12.84
N PHE A 162 4.66 12.64 -12.21
CA PHE A 162 5.91 12.47 -11.47
C PHE A 162 5.61 11.95 -10.05
N ASP A 163 5.78 10.65 -9.85
CA ASP A 163 5.61 10.02 -8.54
C ASP A 163 6.92 9.94 -7.76
N SER A 164 7.99 9.46 -8.42
CA SER A 164 9.34 9.35 -7.86
C SER A 164 10.36 9.27 -8.99
N GLU A 165 11.63 9.55 -8.70
CA GLU A 165 12.73 9.51 -9.67
C GLU A 165 12.83 8.14 -10.39
N ASP A 166 12.84 7.03 -9.64
CA ASP A 166 12.96 5.68 -10.20
C ASP A 166 11.75 5.31 -11.07
N THR A 167 10.52 5.57 -10.57
CA THR A 167 9.29 5.22 -11.31
C THR A 167 9.11 6.08 -12.55
N TYR A 168 9.45 7.38 -12.48
CA TYR A 168 9.38 8.27 -13.63
C TYR A 168 10.38 7.84 -14.72
N ARG A 169 11.60 7.45 -14.32
CA ARG A 169 12.62 6.92 -15.23
C ARG A 169 12.15 5.64 -15.92
N GLU A 170 11.60 4.69 -15.17
CA GLU A 170 11.06 3.44 -15.74
C GLU A 170 9.92 3.70 -16.74
N LYS A 171 8.97 4.58 -16.40
CA LYS A 171 7.89 4.98 -17.31
C LYS A 171 8.43 5.62 -18.60
N LEU A 172 9.44 6.49 -18.50
CA LEU A 172 10.05 7.10 -19.69
C LEU A 172 10.84 6.09 -20.54
N VAL A 173 11.55 5.16 -19.92
CA VAL A 173 12.30 4.10 -20.62
C VAL A 173 11.34 3.14 -21.33
N THR A 174 10.26 2.71 -20.67
CA THR A 174 9.23 1.87 -21.31
C THR A 174 8.55 2.57 -22.48
N LEU A 175 8.23 3.87 -22.36
CA LEU A 175 7.74 4.68 -23.47
C LEU A 175 8.78 4.76 -24.60
N ARG A 176 10.05 4.98 -24.28
CA ARG A 176 11.13 5.01 -25.27
C ARG A 176 11.21 3.69 -26.02
N GLU A 177 11.24 2.55 -25.33
CA GLU A 177 11.38 1.23 -25.96
C GLU A 177 10.16 0.85 -26.79
N SER A 178 8.95 1.24 -26.35
CA SER A 178 7.71 0.96 -27.06
C SER A 178 7.56 1.75 -28.36
N TYR A 179 8.01 3.01 -28.39
CA TYR A 179 7.85 3.90 -29.55
C TYR A 179 9.12 4.02 -30.41
N PHE A 180 10.29 3.70 -29.85
CA PHE A 180 11.60 3.76 -30.50
C PHE A 180 12.43 2.49 -30.20
N PRO A 181 12.01 1.31 -30.68
CA PRO A 181 12.76 0.07 -30.44
C PRO A 181 14.16 0.16 -31.07
N ALA A 182 15.19 -0.16 -30.28
CA ALA A 182 16.60 -0.13 -30.73
C ALA A 182 16.89 -1.10 -31.90
N ASN A 183 16.00 -2.06 -32.15
CA ASN A 183 16.03 -2.98 -33.30
C ASN A 183 14.95 -2.64 -34.35
N ALA A 184 14.83 -1.37 -34.74
CA ALA A 184 14.20 -1.00 -36.00
C ALA A 184 15.16 -1.35 -37.15
N GLY A 185 15.15 -2.63 -37.56
CA GLY A 185 15.73 -3.03 -38.83
C GLY A 185 15.12 -2.20 -39.95
N THR A 186 15.95 -1.41 -40.62
CA THR A 186 15.78 -0.96 -42.02
C THR A 186 14.33 -0.84 -42.52
N GLN A 187 13.62 0.21 -42.13
CA GLN A 187 12.65 0.80 -43.06
C GLN A 187 13.36 1.95 -43.76
N ARG A 188 13.86 1.63 -44.97
CA ARG A 188 14.20 2.63 -45.99
C ARG A 188 12.96 3.48 -46.20
N ASP A 189 13.03 4.72 -45.77
CA ASP A 189 12.17 5.78 -46.25
C ASP A 189 12.41 5.88 -47.77
N GLN A 190 11.52 5.30 -48.58
CA GLN A 190 11.46 5.66 -49.99
C GLN A 190 10.86 7.06 -50.04
N SER A 191 11.70 8.07 -49.90
CA SER A 191 11.36 9.38 -50.44
C SER A 191 11.31 9.21 -51.95
N GLU A 192 10.13 9.21 -52.53
CA GLU A 192 9.95 9.53 -53.94
C GLU A 192 10.44 10.96 -54.16
N ASN A 193 11.74 11.10 -54.44
CA ASN A 193 12.32 12.34 -54.91
C ASN A 193 12.71 12.11 -56.37
N ILE A 194 11.83 12.57 -57.26
CA ILE A 194 12.07 12.69 -58.70
C ILE A 194 13.29 13.59 -58.87
N SER A 195 14.43 13.01 -59.28
CA SER A 195 15.55 13.79 -59.81
C SER A 195 16.21 13.02 -60.95
N GLU A 196 16.01 13.59 -62.13
CA GLU A 196 16.62 13.29 -63.41
C GLU A 196 18.14 13.52 -63.32
N SER A 197 18.94 12.46 -63.37
CA SER A 197 20.33 12.57 -63.82
C SER A 197 20.79 11.27 -64.48
N SER A 198 21.28 11.45 -65.69
CA SER A 198 21.76 10.51 -66.69
C SER A 198 22.89 9.56 -66.25
N ASP A 199 22.91 8.42 -66.95
CA ASP A 199 24.02 7.47 -67.14
C ASP A 199 24.43 6.58 -65.97
N ALA A 200 23.95 5.33 -66.02
CA ALA A 200 24.78 4.14 -65.87
C ALA A 200 24.03 2.89 -66.34
N GLU A 201 24.55 2.25 -67.38
CA GLU A 201 24.13 0.94 -67.88
C GLU A 201 24.16 -0.10 -66.76
N ALA A 202 23.01 -0.74 -66.50
CA ALA A 202 22.93 -1.95 -65.69
C ALA A 202 22.19 -3.02 -66.50
N THR A 203 22.98 -3.97 -67.00
CA THR A 203 22.57 -5.16 -67.74
C THR A 203 21.76 -6.09 -66.84
N ALA A 204 20.43 -6.05 -66.96
CA ALA A 204 19.56 -7.05 -66.36
C ALA A 204 19.52 -8.31 -67.25
N SER A 205 19.71 -9.49 -66.66
CA SER A 205 19.61 -10.77 -67.36
C SER A 205 18.18 -11.01 -67.84
N VAL A 206 17.95 -10.89 -69.15
CA VAL A 206 16.63 -11.08 -69.76
C VAL A 206 16.50 -12.52 -70.29
N SER A 207 15.29 -13.09 -70.29
CA SER A 207 15.07 -14.46 -70.78
C SER A 207 15.43 -14.60 -72.28
N PRO A 208 15.87 -15.79 -72.74
CA PRO A 208 16.41 -15.97 -74.09
C PRO A 208 15.46 -15.57 -75.22
N LEU A 209 14.15 -15.69 -74.98
CA LEU A 209 13.12 -15.32 -75.96
C LEU A 209 13.04 -13.80 -76.14
N MET A 210 13.18 -13.05 -75.05
CA MET A 210 13.11 -11.59 -75.01
C MET A 210 14.43 -10.96 -75.50
N GLU A 211 15.56 -11.64 -75.31
CA GLU A 211 16.85 -11.24 -75.88
C GLU A 211 16.83 -11.24 -77.42
N GLY A 212 16.17 -12.22 -78.05
CA GLY A 212 15.95 -12.22 -79.50
C GLY A 212 15.12 -11.02 -79.99
N TYR A 213 14.10 -10.64 -79.23
CA TYR A 213 13.31 -9.43 -79.54
C TYR A 213 14.13 -8.15 -79.37
N LEU A 214 14.93 -8.04 -78.31
CA LEU A 214 15.79 -6.88 -78.09
C LEU A 214 16.89 -6.77 -79.16
N GLN A 215 17.48 -7.88 -79.61
CA GLN A 215 18.43 -7.89 -80.73
C GLN A 215 17.81 -7.47 -82.06
N THR A 216 16.58 -7.88 -82.34
CA THR A 216 15.90 -7.47 -83.57
C THR A 216 15.53 -5.98 -83.54
N LEU A 217 15.04 -5.48 -82.40
CA LEU A 217 14.75 -4.06 -82.21
C LEU A 217 16.00 -3.18 -82.32
N THR A 218 17.10 -3.59 -81.68
CA THR A 218 18.37 -2.85 -81.78
C THR A 218 18.92 -2.86 -83.21
N ARG A 219 18.81 -3.98 -83.94
CA ARG A 219 19.24 -4.07 -85.34
C ARG A 219 18.38 -3.26 -86.30
N VAL A 220 17.08 -3.13 -86.04
CA VAL A 220 16.16 -2.28 -86.82
C VAL A 220 16.39 -0.80 -86.50
N SER A 221 16.73 -0.48 -85.25
CA SER A 221 17.04 0.90 -84.84
C SER A 221 18.36 1.44 -85.40
N GLN A 222 19.27 0.58 -85.88
CA GLN A 222 20.58 0.98 -86.43
C GLN A 222 20.63 1.02 -87.97
N LYS A 223 19.48 1.04 -88.65
CA LYS A 223 19.39 1.23 -90.11
C LYS A 223 18.41 2.35 -90.43
#